data_AF-A0A373TGW9-F1
#
_entry.id   AF-A0A373TGW9-F1
#
_cell.length_a   1.000
_cell.length_b   1.000
_cell.length_c   1.000
_cell.angle_alpha   90.00
_cell.angle_beta   90.00
_cell.angle_gamma   90.00
#
_symmetry.space_group_name_H-M   'P 1'
#
loop_
_entity.id
_entity.type
_entity.pdbx_description
1 polymer ?
#
loop_
_entity_poly.entity_id
_entity_poly.type
_entity_poly.pdbx_seq_one_letter_code
_entity_poly.pdbx_strand_id
1 'polypeptide(L)'
;MKNNYKFFQNRDCEFFPCHKIENEDSFNCLFCYCPLYLKENCLGSPDYILNGKGQKIRDCSNCTIVHRPEMYETVIAQFQKQDCVVFVSIWDLKDEIMARIAEIASWEQMEPESRKEHKDEAEKTIMRFLSRYNNRNRYLVPVLLQPFSRDCIKSDGFMLGKKNISCRILERIDPSKITQGYLYAFHAPEIRIEEMDSLLGTYYLETFQIACMDIVRKWIRKYLERKHSVELVHYCSPSFGPGYYGMPLEAAGILCSLMDTEQIGISWHKERMEPMMSLAGIYLISEEPLIQNWNDCENCIGQSVGCEYCINKSGH
;
A
#
# COMPACT_ATOMS: atom_id res chain seq x y z
N MET A 1 -26.08 21.27 23.63
CA MET A 1 -25.59 20.07 24.37
C MET A 1 -24.77 20.49 25.58
N LYS A 2 -24.55 19.63 26.59
CA LYS A 2 -23.68 19.97 27.74
C LYS A 2 -22.20 19.73 27.38
N ASN A 3 -21.34 20.68 27.73
CA ASN A 3 -19.88 20.56 27.55
C ASN A 3 -19.33 19.27 28.17
N ASN A 4 -18.46 18.58 27.43
CA ASN A 4 -17.78 17.35 27.80
C ASN A 4 -16.55 17.13 26.89
N TYR A 5 -15.89 15.97 27.00
CA TYR A 5 -14.66 15.68 26.25
C TYR A 5 -14.84 15.59 24.72
N LYS A 6 -16.06 15.32 24.21
CA LYS A 6 -16.40 15.26 22.78
C LYS A 6 -17.02 16.55 22.25
N PHE A 7 -17.54 17.40 23.14
CA PHE A 7 -18.31 18.57 22.78
C PHE A 7 -17.96 19.75 23.69
N PHE A 8 -17.56 20.86 23.09
CA PHE A 8 -17.34 22.11 23.80
C PHE A 8 -17.93 23.25 22.98
N GLN A 9 -18.58 24.21 23.62
CA GLN A 9 -19.13 25.38 22.95
C GLN A 9 -18.73 26.65 23.69
N ASN A 10 -18.10 27.58 22.97
CA ASN A 10 -17.70 28.88 23.49
C ASN A 10 -18.54 30.01 22.87
N ARG A 11 -19.71 30.27 23.45
CA ARG A 11 -20.63 31.34 22.98
C ARG A 11 -20.10 32.75 23.23
N ASP A 12 -19.15 32.90 24.15
CA ASP A 12 -18.55 34.19 24.48
C ASP A 12 -17.42 34.58 23.51
N CYS A 13 -17.07 33.71 22.56
CA CYS A 13 -16.08 33.99 21.53
C CYS A 13 -16.62 35.05 20.54
N GLU A 14 -15.81 36.07 20.25
CA GLU A 14 -16.16 37.12 19.26
C GLU A 14 -16.40 36.59 17.85
N PHE A 15 -15.89 35.39 17.55
CA PHE A 15 -16.08 34.70 16.29
C PHE A 15 -17.21 33.66 16.33
N PHE A 16 -18.00 33.52 17.41
CA PHE A 16 -19.05 32.49 17.47
C PHE A 16 -20.35 32.93 16.76
N PRO A 17 -20.96 32.08 15.92
CA PRO A 17 -20.38 30.88 15.32
C PRO A 17 -19.38 31.26 14.22
N CYS A 18 -18.24 30.56 14.15
CA CYS A 18 -17.18 30.94 13.19
C CYS A 18 -17.51 30.55 11.74
N HIS A 19 -18.55 29.73 11.57
CA HIS A 19 -19.11 29.35 10.29
C HIS A 19 -20.61 29.57 10.31
N LYS A 20 -21.18 29.91 9.16
CA LYS A 20 -22.63 30.00 9.01
C LYS A 20 -23.25 28.61 9.10
N ILE A 21 -24.15 28.42 10.06
CA ILE A 21 -24.81 27.16 10.36
C ILE A 21 -26.26 27.41 10.78
N GLU A 22 -27.14 26.43 10.57
CA GLU A 22 -28.57 26.56 10.87
C GLU A 22 -28.88 26.42 12.37
N ASN A 23 -28.09 25.62 13.11
CA ASN A 23 -28.36 25.30 14.51
C ASN A 23 -27.14 25.49 15.41
N GLU A 24 -27.06 26.66 16.05
CA GLU A 24 -25.97 27.02 16.96
C GLU A 24 -25.89 26.11 18.19
N ASP A 25 -26.98 25.51 18.68
CA ASP A 25 -26.96 24.65 19.87
C ASP A 25 -26.18 23.34 19.67
N SER A 26 -25.97 22.98 18.41
CA SER A 26 -25.17 21.84 17.97
C SER A 26 -23.74 22.23 17.60
N PHE A 27 -23.37 23.51 17.59
CA PHE A 27 -22.05 23.93 17.12
C PHE A 27 -20.94 23.57 18.11
N ASN A 28 -20.02 22.71 17.68
CA ASN A 28 -18.91 22.25 18.49
C ASN A 28 -17.64 23.09 18.22
N CYS A 29 -17.15 23.79 19.23
CA CYS A 29 -15.92 24.59 19.18
C CYS A 29 -14.65 23.76 19.48
N LEU A 30 -14.77 22.48 19.86
CA LEU A 30 -13.63 21.68 20.30
C LEU A 30 -12.48 21.60 19.28
N PHE A 31 -12.82 21.57 17.99
CA PHE A 31 -11.87 21.55 16.88
C PHE A 31 -11.98 22.81 16.01
N CYS A 32 -12.27 23.98 16.62
CA CYS A 32 -12.25 25.26 15.91
C CYS A 32 -10.95 25.46 15.11
N TYR A 33 -9.82 25.06 15.67
CA TYR A 33 -8.62 24.81 14.87
C TYR A 33 -8.66 23.36 14.36
N CYS A 34 -8.83 23.20 13.05
CA CYS A 34 -8.99 21.88 12.44
C CYS A 34 -7.68 21.08 12.53
N PRO A 35 -7.64 19.96 13.27
CA PRO A 35 -6.43 19.12 13.35
C PRO A 35 -6.11 18.41 12.02
N LEU A 36 -7.06 18.39 11.08
CA LEU A 36 -6.91 17.76 9.77
C LEU A 36 -6.44 18.72 8.67
N TYR A 37 -6.18 20.00 8.99
CA TYR A 37 -5.84 21.02 7.99
C TYR A 37 -4.66 20.62 7.09
N LEU A 38 -3.64 19.96 7.64
CA LEU A 38 -2.46 19.49 6.91
C LEU A 38 -2.53 18.03 6.43
N LYS A 39 -3.58 17.28 6.79
CA LYS A 39 -3.73 15.88 6.37
C LYS A 39 -4.15 15.83 4.90
N GLU A 40 -3.45 15.09 4.05
CA GLU A 40 -3.82 14.93 2.63
C GLU A 40 -5.25 14.40 2.50
N ASN A 41 -5.59 13.34 3.23
CA ASN A 41 -6.93 12.76 3.30
C ASN A 41 -7.80 13.49 4.35
N CYS A 42 -8.13 14.76 4.11
CA CYS A 42 -9.05 15.51 4.96
C CYS A 42 -10.48 14.96 4.82
N LEU A 43 -11.25 14.90 5.93
CA LEU A 43 -12.67 14.49 5.90
C LEU A 43 -13.60 15.56 5.32
N GLY A 44 -13.13 16.81 5.26
CA GLY A 44 -13.86 17.91 4.64
C GLY A 44 -13.57 18.03 3.14
N SER A 45 -14.34 18.90 2.48
CA SER A 45 -14.13 19.27 1.08
C SER A 45 -13.67 20.73 1.03
N PRO A 46 -12.38 21.02 1.31
CA PRO A 46 -11.89 22.40 1.30
C PRO A 46 -11.85 22.95 -0.12
N ASP A 47 -12.14 24.25 -0.24
CA ASP A 47 -11.80 25.01 -1.43
C ASP A 47 -10.29 25.28 -1.45
N TYR A 48 -9.77 25.82 -2.56
CA TYR A 48 -8.35 26.16 -2.69
C TYR A 48 -8.17 27.57 -3.23
N ILE A 49 -7.30 28.32 -2.56
CA ILE A 49 -6.87 29.65 -2.97
C ILE A 49 -5.38 29.66 -3.26
N LEU A 50 -4.92 30.63 -4.06
CA LEU A 50 -3.49 30.86 -4.28
C LEU A 50 -3.02 32.00 -3.40
N ASN A 51 -1.93 31.79 -2.66
CA ASN A 51 -1.28 32.89 -1.95
C ASN A 51 -0.48 33.79 -2.91
N GLY A 52 0.08 34.89 -2.41
CA GLY A 52 0.90 35.81 -3.21
C GLY A 52 2.17 35.20 -3.82
N LYS A 53 2.56 33.98 -3.41
CA LYS A 53 3.66 33.20 -4.00
C LYS A 53 3.16 32.13 -4.99
N GLY A 54 1.86 32.07 -5.28
CA GLY A 54 1.25 31.08 -6.17
C GLY A 54 1.09 29.68 -5.56
N GLN A 55 1.26 29.52 -4.24
CA GLN A 55 1.06 28.23 -3.57
C GLN A 55 -0.43 28.00 -3.30
N LYS A 56 -0.91 26.78 -3.55
CA LYS A 56 -2.26 26.36 -3.18
C LYS A 56 -2.37 26.24 -1.65
N ILE A 57 -3.28 27.00 -1.08
CA ILE A 57 -3.66 26.95 0.32
C ILE A 57 -5.11 26.47 0.41
N ARG A 58 -5.41 25.62 1.38
CA ARG A 58 -6.78 25.17 1.65
C ARG A 58 -7.58 26.31 2.25
N ASP A 59 -8.74 26.58 1.67
CA ASP A 59 -9.75 27.43 2.25
C ASP A 59 -10.85 26.57 2.87
N CYS A 60 -10.90 26.56 4.20
CA CYS A 60 -11.86 25.79 4.98
C CYS A 60 -13.03 26.65 5.49
N SER A 61 -13.18 27.88 5.00
CA SER A 61 -14.19 28.83 5.50
C SER A 61 -15.64 28.35 5.30
N ASN A 62 -15.87 27.39 4.42
CA ASN A 62 -17.16 26.75 4.18
C ASN A 62 -17.29 25.35 4.81
N CYS A 63 -16.26 24.87 5.52
CA CYS A 63 -16.24 23.52 6.08
C CYS A 63 -16.76 23.50 7.52
N THR A 64 -17.79 22.67 7.77
CA THR A 64 -18.40 22.54 9.11
C THR A 64 -18.13 21.18 9.76
N ILE A 65 -17.35 20.29 9.13
CA ILE A 65 -17.14 18.91 9.59
C ILE A 65 -16.66 18.85 11.04
N VAL A 66 -15.68 19.68 11.39
CA VAL A 66 -15.09 19.71 12.75
C VAL A 66 -16.01 20.35 13.80
N HIS A 67 -17.09 21.01 13.35
CA HIS A 67 -18.08 21.66 14.20
C HIS A 67 -19.31 20.81 14.48
N ARG A 68 -19.41 19.64 13.86
CA ARG A 68 -20.50 18.69 14.08
C ARG A 68 -20.21 17.80 15.30
N PRO A 69 -21.08 17.72 16.31
CA PRO A 69 -20.83 16.92 17.52
C PRO A 69 -20.57 15.45 17.24
N GLU A 70 -21.26 14.88 16.27
CA GLU A 70 -21.15 13.49 15.85
C GLU A 70 -19.80 13.15 15.20
N MET A 71 -19.05 14.16 14.72
CA MET A 71 -17.78 13.96 14.01
C MET A 71 -16.57 13.79 14.94
N TYR A 72 -16.73 13.92 16.26
CA TYR A 72 -15.62 13.86 17.19
C TYR A 72 -14.75 12.61 17.01
N GLU A 73 -15.38 11.42 17.04
CA GLU A 73 -14.65 10.14 16.93
C GLU A 73 -13.98 10.00 15.56
N THR A 74 -14.68 10.40 14.49
CA THR A 74 -14.15 10.32 13.13
C THR A 74 -12.95 11.26 12.93
N VAL A 75 -12.99 12.48 13.48
CA VAL A 75 -11.89 13.44 13.42
C VAL A 75 -10.67 12.93 14.19
N ILE A 76 -10.87 12.40 15.40
CA ILE A 76 -9.79 11.82 16.20
C ILE A 76 -9.17 10.62 15.48
N ALA A 77 -9.97 9.70 14.97
CA ALA A 77 -9.49 8.54 14.22
C ALA A 77 -8.68 8.96 12.99
N GLN A 78 -9.16 9.93 12.21
CA GLN A 78 -8.44 10.43 11.03
C GLN A 78 -7.13 11.15 11.40
N PHE A 79 -7.13 11.89 12.51
CA PHE A 79 -5.94 12.57 13.00
C PHE A 79 -4.84 11.56 13.38
N GLN A 80 -5.23 10.45 14.02
CA GLN A 80 -4.35 9.38 14.46
C GLN A 80 -3.85 8.47 13.32
N LYS A 81 -4.53 8.41 12.18
CA LYS A 81 -4.12 7.58 11.03
C LYS A 81 -2.71 7.96 10.57
N GLN A 82 -1.81 6.98 10.60
CA GLN A 82 -0.42 7.10 10.14
C GLN A 82 -0.21 6.45 8.78
N ASP A 83 -1.18 5.67 8.31
CA ASP A 83 -1.14 5.02 7.02
C ASP A 83 -1.06 6.07 5.91
N CYS A 84 -0.29 5.76 4.88
CA CYS A 84 -0.22 6.60 3.69
C CYS A 84 -0.46 5.77 2.45
N VAL A 85 -1.13 6.37 1.46
CA VAL A 85 -1.27 5.80 0.13
C VAL A 85 -0.24 6.46 -0.76
N VAL A 86 0.67 5.66 -1.33
CA VAL A 86 1.63 6.12 -2.32
C VAL A 86 1.18 5.65 -3.70
N PHE A 87 1.23 6.54 -4.68
CA PHE A 87 0.77 6.24 -6.04
C PHE A 87 1.96 5.90 -6.93
N VAL A 88 1.97 4.69 -7.47
CA VAL A 88 3.06 4.19 -8.33
C VAL A 88 2.63 4.23 -9.79
N SER A 89 3.35 5.00 -10.59
CA SER A 89 3.10 5.11 -12.02
C SER A 89 3.64 3.88 -12.75
N ILE A 90 2.73 3.08 -13.31
CA ILE A 90 3.09 1.88 -14.08
C ILE A 90 3.82 2.24 -15.37
N TRP A 91 3.49 3.39 -15.95
CA TRP A 91 4.18 3.89 -17.14
C TRP A 91 5.68 4.12 -16.88
N ASP A 92 6.03 4.63 -15.70
CA ASP A 92 7.43 4.90 -15.35
C ASP A 92 8.22 3.62 -15.05
N LEU A 93 7.53 2.49 -14.86
CA LEU A 93 8.12 1.17 -14.58
C LEU A 93 7.99 0.20 -15.76
N LYS A 94 7.57 0.69 -16.93
CA LYS A 94 7.20 -0.15 -18.08
C LYS A 94 8.36 -1.02 -18.56
N ASP A 95 9.59 -0.50 -18.51
CA ASP A 95 10.75 -1.22 -19.04
C ASP A 95 11.17 -2.35 -18.09
N GLU A 96 11.14 -2.12 -16.77
CA GLU A 96 11.33 -3.17 -15.77
C GLU A 96 10.21 -4.22 -15.80
N ILE A 97 8.97 -3.79 -16.03
CA ILE A 97 7.83 -4.70 -16.18
C ILE A 97 8.00 -5.56 -17.42
N MET A 98 8.35 -4.98 -18.58
CA MET A 98 8.60 -5.74 -19.81
C MET A 98 9.75 -6.74 -19.66
N ALA A 99 10.84 -6.35 -18.98
CA ALA A 99 11.93 -7.26 -18.66
C ALA A 99 11.44 -8.42 -17.78
N ARG A 100 10.61 -8.14 -16.77
CA ARG A 100 10.04 -9.18 -15.91
C ARG A 100 9.07 -10.11 -16.65
N ILE A 101 8.30 -9.60 -17.61
CA ILE A 101 7.45 -10.42 -18.48
C ILE A 101 8.30 -11.37 -19.33
N ALA A 102 9.42 -10.89 -19.87
CA ALA A 102 10.34 -11.72 -20.63
C ALA A 102 10.90 -12.89 -19.81
N GLU A 103 11.22 -12.63 -18.52
CA GLU A 103 11.65 -13.66 -17.57
C GLU A 103 10.53 -14.68 -17.30
N ILE A 104 9.32 -14.22 -16.95
CA ILE A 104 8.18 -15.11 -16.63
C ILE A 104 7.81 -15.98 -17.83
N ALA A 105 7.76 -15.38 -19.02
CA ALA A 105 7.43 -16.07 -20.26
C ALA A 105 8.63 -16.84 -20.86
N SER A 106 9.79 -16.84 -20.20
CA SER A 106 10.99 -17.58 -20.63
C SER A 106 11.40 -17.31 -22.09
N TRP A 107 11.32 -16.06 -22.54
CA TRP A 107 11.58 -15.69 -23.94
C TRP A 107 12.96 -16.12 -24.42
N GLU A 108 13.96 -16.15 -23.53
CA GLU A 108 15.33 -16.57 -23.86
C GLU A 108 15.42 -18.03 -24.33
N GLN A 109 14.45 -18.87 -23.95
CA GLN A 109 14.38 -20.29 -24.30
C GLN A 109 13.56 -20.56 -25.57
N MET A 110 12.92 -19.54 -26.15
CA MET A 110 12.09 -19.67 -27.35
C MET A 110 12.91 -19.62 -28.64
N GLU A 111 12.46 -20.34 -29.66
CA GLU A 111 12.98 -20.21 -31.03
C GLU A 111 12.83 -18.77 -31.56
N PRO A 112 13.75 -18.27 -32.41
CA PRO A 112 13.80 -16.85 -32.80
C PRO A 112 12.49 -16.28 -33.37
N GLU A 113 11.79 -17.05 -34.20
CA GLU A 113 10.53 -16.63 -34.84
C GLU A 113 9.40 -16.53 -33.81
N SER A 114 9.25 -17.56 -32.97
CA SER A 114 8.26 -17.58 -31.88
C SER A 114 8.55 -16.48 -30.86
N ARG A 115 9.82 -16.27 -30.49
CA ARG A 115 10.25 -15.19 -29.59
C ARG A 115 9.84 -13.83 -30.12
N LYS A 116 10.00 -13.59 -31.43
CA LYS A 116 9.61 -12.33 -32.07
C LYS A 116 8.09 -12.12 -32.00
N GLU A 117 7.31 -13.13 -32.38
CA GLU A 117 5.84 -13.08 -32.32
C GLU A 117 5.34 -12.79 -30.90
N HIS A 118 5.89 -13.51 -29.91
CA HIS A 118 5.57 -13.35 -28.50
C HIS A 118 5.91 -11.95 -27.98
N LYS A 119 7.06 -11.40 -28.37
CA LYS A 119 7.48 -10.05 -28.00
C LYS A 119 6.57 -8.99 -28.63
N ASP A 120 6.29 -9.12 -29.92
CA ASP A 120 5.45 -8.17 -30.68
C ASP A 120 4.02 -8.14 -30.10
N GLU A 121 3.43 -9.30 -29.78
CA GLU A 121 2.09 -9.35 -29.18
C GLU A 121 2.08 -8.81 -27.74
N ALA A 122 3.10 -9.09 -26.93
CA ALA A 122 3.22 -8.55 -25.58
C ALA A 122 3.31 -7.02 -25.59
N GLU A 123 4.23 -6.46 -26.39
CA GLU A 123 4.42 -5.01 -26.52
C GLU A 123 3.15 -4.33 -27.02
N LYS A 124 2.54 -4.87 -28.09
CA LYS A 124 1.28 -4.35 -28.64
C LYS A 124 0.17 -4.33 -27.58
N THR A 125 -0.02 -5.43 -26.88
CA THR A 125 -1.10 -5.59 -25.91
C THR A 125 -0.93 -4.65 -24.72
N ILE A 126 0.27 -4.59 -24.16
CA ILE A 126 0.58 -3.76 -22.98
C ILE A 126 0.59 -2.28 -23.35
N MET A 127 1.16 -1.89 -24.49
CA MET A 127 1.13 -0.49 -24.92
C MET A 127 -0.28 -0.03 -25.26
N ARG A 128 -1.14 -0.90 -25.80
CA ARG A 128 -2.55 -0.58 -25.97
C ARG A 128 -3.22 -0.34 -24.61
N PHE A 129 -3.01 -1.22 -23.63
CA PHE A 129 -3.52 -1.02 -22.26
C PHE A 129 -3.04 0.31 -21.68
N LEU A 130 -1.73 0.55 -21.67
CA LEU A 130 -1.12 1.72 -21.09
C LEU A 130 -1.51 3.02 -21.80
N SER A 131 -1.66 3.01 -23.13
CA SER A 131 -2.00 4.22 -23.92
C SER A 131 -3.41 4.74 -23.67
N ARG A 132 -4.34 3.92 -23.14
CA ARG A 132 -5.63 4.40 -22.60
C ARG A 132 -5.44 5.46 -21.53
N TYR A 133 -4.35 5.33 -20.79
CA TYR A 133 -3.90 6.22 -19.74
C TYR A 133 -2.81 7.12 -20.33
N ASN A 134 -3.23 8.15 -21.06
CA ASN A 134 -2.36 9.05 -21.81
C ASN A 134 -1.23 9.67 -20.95
N ASN A 135 -0.24 10.33 -21.56
CA ASN A 135 0.87 10.98 -20.84
C ASN A 135 0.44 11.99 -19.74
N ARG A 136 -0.80 12.51 -19.79
CA ARG A 136 -1.37 13.41 -18.77
C ARG A 136 -2.17 12.67 -17.68
N ASN A 137 -2.55 11.42 -17.90
CA ASN A 137 -3.40 10.61 -17.04
C ASN A 137 -2.87 9.18 -16.96
N ARG A 138 -1.64 9.03 -16.45
CA ARG A 138 -0.93 7.75 -16.28
C ARG A 138 -1.71 6.83 -15.34
N TYR A 139 -1.61 5.51 -15.56
CA TYR A 139 -2.16 4.54 -14.60
C TYR A 139 -1.33 4.57 -13.31
N LEU A 140 -1.98 4.85 -12.20
CA LEU A 140 -1.38 4.89 -10.87
C LEU A 140 -1.90 3.71 -10.05
N VAL A 141 -1.01 2.85 -9.60
CA VAL A 141 -1.32 1.83 -8.59
C VAL A 141 -1.26 2.47 -7.21
N PRO A 142 -2.38 2.51 -6.46
CA PRO A 142 -2.35 2.93 -5.07
C PRO A 142 -1.74 1.82 -4.21
N VAL A 143 -0.70 2.16 -3.45
CA VAL A 143 -0.08 1.28 -2.47
C VAL A 143 -0.36 1.82 -1.08
N LEU A 144 -1.08 1.06 -0.28
CA LEU A 144 -1.29 1.36 1.13
C LEU A 144 -0.08 0.91 1.93
N LEU A 145 0.48 1.82 2.73
CA LEU A 145 1.58 1.55 3.65
C LEU A 145 1.17 1.96 5.07
N GLN A 146 1.31 1.06 6.02
CA GLN A 146 0.98 1.29 7.42
C GLN A 146 2.17 0.94 8.32
N PRO A 147 2.83 1.94 8.96
CA PRO A 147 3.94 1.67 9.87
C PRO A 147 3.47 0.96 11.14
N PHE A 148 4.34 0.14 11.72
CA PHE A 148 4.14 -0.46 13.04
C PHE A 148 5.45 -0.53 13.84
N SER A 149 5.33 -0.48 15.17
CA SER A 149 6.49 -0.50 16.08
C SER A 149 7.25 -1.83 16.00
N ARG A 150 8.58 -1.76 16.12
CA ARG A 150 9.45 -2.93 16.31
C ARG A 150 8.99 -3.86 17.44
N ASP A 151 8.28 -3.34 18.45
CA ASP A 151 7.76 -4.11 19.58
C ASP A 151 6.76 -5.19 19.15
N CYS A 152 6.16 -5.03 17.97
CA CYS A 152 5.26 -6.01 17.37
C CYS A 152 6.01 -7.19 16.74
N ILE A 153 7.34 -7.14 16.61
CA ILE A 153 8.14 -8.18 15.98
C ILE A 153 8.63 -9.15 17.05
N LYS A 154 8.30 -10.43 16.89
CA LYS A 154 8.66 -11.53 17.79
C LYS A 154 9.62 -12.48 17.08
N SER A 155 10.17 -13.44 17.81
CA SER A 155 11.14 -14.39 17.28
C SER A 155 10.58 -15.28 16.17
N ASP A 156 9.28 -15.54 16.15
CA ASP A 156 8.62 -16.50 15.25
C ASP A 156 7.46 -15.89 14.44
N GLY A 157 7.25 -14.58 14.55
CA GLY A 157 6.14 -13.91 13.91
C GLY A 157 5.93 -12.45 14.34
N PHE A 158 4.73 -11.95 14.05
CA PHE A 158 4.30 -10.59 14.34
C PHE A 158 3.07 -10.60 15.25
N MET A 159 3.10 -9.73 16.26
CA MET A 159 2.00 -9.47 17.18
C MET A 159 1.44 -8.07 16.94
N LEU A 160 0.40 -7.98 16.12
CA LEU A 160 -0.22 -6.73 15.71
C LEU A 160 -1.58 -6.59 16.40
N GLY A 161 -1.62 -5.78 17.46
CA GLY A 161 -2.78 -5.72 18.35
C GLY A 161 -3.02 -7.06 19.06
N LYS A 162 -4.13 -7.73 18.76
CA LYS A 162 -4.47 -9.08 19.27
C LYS A 162 -4.30 -10.17 18.20
N LYS A 163 -3.73 -9.84 17.05
CA LYS A 163 -3.55 -10.76 15.92
C LYS A 163 -2.12 -11.26 15.88
N ASN A 164 -1.98 -12.58 15.77
CA ASN A 164 -0.69 -13.24 15.58
C ASN A 164 -0.54 -13.63 14.10
N ILE A 165 0.61 -13.31 13.51
CA ILE A 165 1.00 -13.74 12.16
C ILE A 165 2.33 -14.46 12.27
N SER A 166 2.33 -15.79 12.10
CA SER A 166 3.58 -16.55 12.09
C SER A 166 4.44 -16.17 10.88
N CYS A 167 5.75 -16.11 11.07
CA CYS A 167 6.74 -15.84 10.03
C CYS A 167 8.09 -16.44 10.46
N ARG A 168 8.31 -17.71 10.16
CA ARG A 168 9.45 -18.50 10.68
C ARG A 168 10.82 -17.92 10.34
N ILE A 169 10.95 -17.16 9.23
CA ILE A 169 12.24 -16.52 8.89
C ILE A 169 12.76 -15.60 10.00
N LEU A 170 11.87 -15.05 10.84
CA LEU A 170 12.24 -14.16 11.92
C LEU A 170 13.14 -14.83 12.97
N GLU A 171 13.11 -16.17 13.07
CA GLU A 171 13.98 -16.92 13.99
C GLU A 171 15.47 -16.77 13.60
N ARG A 172 15.74 -16.37 12.35
CA ARG A 172 17.08 -16.15 11.79
C ARG A 172 17.47 -14.67 11.74
N ILE A 173 16.59 -13.78 12.16
CA ILE A 173 16.80 -12.33 12.12
C ILE A 173 16.99 -11.85 13.55
N ASP A 174 18.06 -11.09 13.80
CA ASP A 174 18.24 -10.41 15.07
C ASP A 174 17.26 -9.23 15.17
N PRO A 175 16.27 -9.27 16.08
CA PRO A 175 15.28 -8.20 16.19
C PRO A 175 15.88 -6.89 16.71
N SER A 176 17.07 -6.94 17.32
CA SER A 176 17.77 -5.75 17.83
C SER A 176 18.08 -4.74 16.73
N LYS A 177 18.32 -5.24 15.50
CA LYS A 177 18.67 -4.48 14.29
C LYS A 177 17.49 -3.80 13.61
N ILE A 178 16.28 -4.19 13.95
CA ILE A 178 15.06 -3.69 13.31
C ILE A 178 14.59 -2.43 14.03
N THR A 179 14.36 -1.36 13.27
CA THR A 179 13.89 -0.08 13.80
C THR A 179 12.36 0.01 13.77
N GLN A 180 11.73 -0.50 12.72
CA GLN A 180 10.27 -0.54 12.55
C GLN A 180 9.85 -1.52 11.44
N GLY A 181 8.55 -1.76 11.33
CA GLY A 181 7.98 -2.48 10.19
C GLY A 181 6.90 -1.69 9.46
N TYR A 182 6.53 -2.17 8.29
CA TYR A 182 5.44 -1.67 7.46
C TYR A 182 4.56 -2.82 7.01
N LEU A 183 3.26 -2.71 7.25
CA LEU A 183 2.28 -3.47 6.49
C LEU A 183 2.11 -2.77 5.14
N TYR A 184 1.90 -3.55 4.09
CA TYR A 184 1.55 -3.01 2.79
C TYR A 184 0.42 -3.80 2.15
N ALA A 185 -0.36 -3.12 1.31
CA ALA A 185 -1.30 -3.75 0.39
C ALA A 185 -1.40 -2.97 -0.92
N PHE A 186 -1.55 -3.67 -2.04
CA PHE A 186 -1.86 -3.09 -3.36
C PHE A 186 -2.35 -4.16 -4.31
N HIS A 187 -3.00 -3.77 -5.41
CA HIS A 187 -3.42 -4.68 -6.47
C HIS A 187 -2.84 -4.28 -7.82
N ALA A 188 -2.68 -5.26 -8.70
CA ALA A 188 -2.28 -5.05 -10.09
C ALA A 188 -3.36 -4.24 -10.83
N PRO A 189 -3.02 -3.62 -11.98
CA PRO A 189 -4.02 -2.96 -12.80
C PRO A 189 -5.19 -3.90 -13.15
N GLU A 190 -6.42 -3.40 -13.03
CA GLU A 190 -7.61 -4.19 -13.36
C GLU A 190 -7.81 -4.25 -14.87
N ILE A 191 -7.86 -5.48 -15.39
CA ILE A 191 -7.99 -5.75 -16.81
C ILE A 191 -9.44 -6.05 -17.13
N ARG A 192 -9.98 -5.39 -18.15
CA ARG A 192 -11.37 -5.56 -18.57
C ARG A 192 -11.47 -6.62 -19.66
N ILE A 193 -12.64 -7.26 -19.77
CA ILE A 193 -12.89 -8.30 -20.78
C ILE A 193 -12.65 -7.78 -22.20
N GLU A 194 -12.94 -6.50 -22.47
CA GLU A 194 -12.72 -5.92 -23.80
C GLU A 194 -11.24 -5.80 -24.20
N GLU A 195 -10.32 -6.00 -23.26
CA GLU A 195 -8.87 -5.98 -23.49
C GLU A 195 -8.32 -7.35 -23.90
N MET A 196 -9.15 -8.40 -23.81
CA MET A 196 -8.81 -9.79 -24.09
C MET A 196 -9.20 -10.17 -25.52
N ASP A 197 -8.46 -9.65 -26.51
CA ASP A 197 -8.79 -9.81 -27.94
C ASP A 197 -8.11 -11.01 -28.63
N SER A 198 -7.09 -11.61 -28.01
CA SER A 198 -6.49 -12.87 -28.46
C SER A 198 -6.13 -13.74 -27.25
N LEU A 199 -5.98 -15.06 -27.45
CA LEU A 199 -5.51 -15.97 -26.38
C LEU A 199 -4.11 -15.58 -25.90
N LEU A 200 -3.21 -15.23 -26.83
CA LEU A 200 -1.84 -14.84 -26.52
C LEU A 200 -1.79 -13.46 -25.84
N GLY A 201 -2.61 -12.51 -26.27
CA GLY A 201 -2.76 -11.20 -25.64
C GLY A 201 -3.33 -11.33 -24.22
N THR A 202 -4.32 -12.20 -24.02
CA THR A 202 -4.85 -12.53 -22.69
C THR A 202 -3.77 -13.07 -21.76
N TYR A 203 -2.98 -14.03 -22.24
CA TYR A 203 -1.83 -14.54 -21.49
C TYR A 203 -0.85 -13.43 -21.09
N TYR A 204 -0.55 -12.49 -22.00
CA TYR A 204 0.35 -11.38 -21.68
C TYR A 204 -0.25 -10.32 -20.76
N LEU A 205 -1.56 -10.15 -20.77
CA LEU A 205 -2.28 -9.29 -19.81
C LEU A 205 -2.20 -9.86 -18.39
N GLU A 206 -2.41 -11.16 -18.22
CA GLU A 206 -2.22 -11.85 -16.94
C GLU A 206 -0.75 -11.83 -16.49
N THR A 207 0.17 -12.10 -17.41
CA THR A 207 1.62 -12.03 -17.15
C THR A 207 2.04 -10.61 -16.77
N PHE A 208 1.45 -9.59 -17.40
CA PHE A 208 1.66 -8.19 -17.06
C PHE A 208 1.18 -7.86 -15.65
N GLN A 209 0.01 -8.35 -15.20
CA GLN A 209 -0.44 -8.18 -13.81
C GLN A 209 0.55 -8.77 -12.81
N ILE A 210 1.05 -9.98 -13.08
CA ILE A 210 2.05 -10.65 -12.22
C ILE A 210 3.35 -9.85 -12.19
N ALA A 211 3.86 -9.44 -13.36
CA ALA A 211 5.06 -8.62 -13.46
C ALA A 211 4.91 -7.26 -12.77
N CYS A 212 3.76 -6.60 -12.91
CA CYS A 212 3.45 -5.36 -12.19
C CYS A 212 3.55 -5.56 -10.69
N MET A 213 2.96 -6.62 -10.14
CA MET A 213 3.04 -6.90 -8.71
C MET A 213 4.48 -7.10 -8.24
N ASP A 214 5.27 -7.89 -8.98
CA ASP A 214 6.68 -8.11 -8.65
C ASP A 214 7.50 -6.81 -8.66
N ILE A 215 7.32 -5.98 -9.69
CA ILE A 215 8.07 -4.74 -9.86
C ILE A 215 7.62 -3.68 -8.86
N VAL A 216 6.32 -3.53 -8.60
CA VAL A 216 5.81 -2.59 -7.58
C VAL A 216 6.29 -3.00 -6.19
N ARG A 217 6.32 -4.29 -5.86
CA ARG A 217 6.90 -4.82 -4.61
C ARG A 217 8.38 -4.43 -4.47
N LYS A 218 9.18 -4.58 -5.54
CA LYS A 218 10.59 -4.13 -5.55
C LYS A 218 10.71 -2.60 -5.42
N TRP A 219 9.79 -1.86 -6.04
CA TRP A 219 9.73 -0.40 -5.94
C TRP A 219 9.43 0.07 -4.52
N ILE A 220 8.46 -0.55 -3.83
CA ILE A 220 8.08 -0.23 -2.43
C ILE A 220 9.30 -0.40 -1.51
N ARG A 221 10.01 -1.51 -1.64
CA ARG A 221 11.24 -1.78 -0.87
C ARG A 221 12.24 -0.64 -1.02
N LYS A 222 12.56 -0.25 -2.27
CA LYS A 222 13.48 0.86 -2.56
C LYS A 222 12.95 2.20 -2.06
N TYR A 223 11.63 2.43 -2.13
CA TYR A 223 10.99 3.63 -1.62
C TYR A 223 11.14 3.75 -0.10
N LEU A 224 10.84 2.68 0.63
CA LEU A 224 10.96 2.65 2.09
C LEU A 224 12.43 2.80 2.53
N GLU A 225 13.35 2.15 1.83
CA GLU A 225 14.79 2.29 2.09
C GLU A 225 15.25 3.75 1.97
N ARG A 226 14.88 4.44 0.87
CA ARG A 226 15.17 5.87 0.69
C ARG A 226 14.49 6.75 1.72
N LYS A 227 13.24 6.43 2.08
CA LYS A 227 12.44 7.20 3.05
C LYS A 227 13.11 7.23 4.43
N HIS A 228 13.76 6.16 4.83
CA HIS A 228 14.44 6.05 6.12
C HIS A 228 15.93 6.40 6.06
N SER A 229 16.51 6.49 4.87
CA SER A 229 17.93 6.81 4.67
C SER A 229 18.24 8.30 4.51
N VAL A 230 17.48 9.18 5.17
CA VAL A 230 17.66 10.65 5.03
C VAL A 230 18.93 11.12 5.77
N GLU A 231 19.11 10.67 7.02
CA GLU A 231 20.25 11.07 7.86
C GLU A 231 21.31 9.95 7.95
N LEU A 232 20.86 8.71 8.12
CA LEU A 232 21.70 7.52 8.25
C LEU A 232 21.19 6.43 7.31
N VAL A 233 22.09 5.64 6.75
CA VAL A 233 21.74 4.54 5.86
C VAL A 233 20.89 3.52 6.61
N HIS A 234 19.73 3.20 6.06
CA HIS A 234 18.88 2.10 6.49
C HIS A 234 18.69 1.12 5.34
N TYR A 235 18.29 -0.09 5.69
CA TYR A 235 17.99 -1.16 4.74
C TYR A 235 16.53 -1.56 4.84
N CYS A 236 15.95 -1.99 3.73
CA CYS A 236 14.62 -2.59 3.71
C CYS A 236 14.70 -4.08 3.36
N SER A 237 14.04 -4.92 4.16
CA SER A 237 13.94 -6.36 3.90
C SER A 237 13.23 -6.66 2.57
N PRO A 238 13.32 -7.90 2.04
CA PRO A 238 12.31 -8.39 1.12
C PRO A 238 10.91 -8.35 1.74
N SER A 239 9.89 -8.55 0.89
CA SER A 239 8.51 -8.67 1.36
C SER A 239 8.28 -10.01 2.04
N PHE A 240 7.85 -9.98 3.30
CA PHE A 240 7.30 -11.12 4.01
C PHE A 240 5.79 -11.16 3.77
N GLY A 241 5.33 -12.07 2.92
CA GLY A 241 3.92 -12.20 2.56
C GLY A 241 3.36 -13.59 2.79
N PRO A 242 2.02 -13.73 2.83
CA PRO A 242 1.35 -15.03 2.94
C PRO A 242 1.85 -16.00 1.85
N GLY A 243 2.22 -17.23 2.26
CA GLY A 243 2.81 -18.23 1.36
C GLY A 243 4.34 -18.17 1.23
N TYR A 244 5.00 -17.18 1.84
CA TYR A 244 6.46 -17.00 1.80
C TYR A 244 7.07 -16.96 3.20
N TYR A 245 8.34 -17.31 3.32
CA TYR A 245 9.12 -17.13 4.56
C TYR A 245 8.52 -17.78 5.83
N GLY A 246 7.71 -18.82 5.63
CA GLY A 246 6.98 -19.51 6.70
C GLY A 246 5.73 -18.78 7.18
N MET A 247 5.22 -17.80 6.43
CA MET A 247 3.94 -17.15 6.70
C MET A 247 2.77 -17.93 6.09
N PRO A 248 1.73 -18.28 6.87
CA PRO A 248 0.58 -19.03 6.39
C PRO A 248 -0.26 -18.22 5.39
N LEU A 249 -0.97 -18.87 4.46
CA LEU A 249 -1.81 -18.18 3.45
C LEU A 249 -2.97 -17.42 4.11
N GLU A 250 -3.50 -17.95 5.22
CA GLU A 250 -4.56 -17.35 6.02
C GLU A 250 -4.16 -15.99 6.61
N ALA A 251 -2.85 -15.70 6.69
CA ALA A 251 -2.35 -14.40 7.11
C ALA A 251 -2.82 -13.26 6.19
N ALA A 252 -3.17 -13.54 4.92
CA ALA A 252 -3.68 -12.54 4.00
C ALA A 252 -4.95 -11.85 4.54
N GLY A 253 -5.89 -12.63 5.08
CA GLY A 253 -7.11 -12.09 5.68
C GLY A 253 -6.84 -11.31 6.97
N ILE A 254 -5.84 -11.73 7.75
CA ILE A 254 -5.40 -11.01 8.94
C ILE A 254 -4.83 -9.64 8.54
N LEU A 255 -3.92 -9.60 7.58
CA LEU A 255 -3.30 -8.37 7.07
C LEU A 255 -4.37 -7.41 6.53
N CYS A 256 -5.31 -7.89 5.72
CA CYS A 256 -6.42 -7.08 5.23
C CYS A 256 -7.30 -6.57 6.37
N SER A 257 -7.52 -7.35 7.43
CA SER A 257 -8.32 -6.89 8.59
C SER A 257 -7.61 -5.85 9.48
N LEU A 258 -6.28 -5.78 9.41
CA LEU A 258 -5.46 -4.84 10.18
C LEU A 258 -5.30 -3.48 9.49
N MET A 259 -5.53 -3.46 8.17
CA MET A 259 -5.36 -2.29 7.31
C MET A 259 -6.71 -1.87 6.73
N ASP A 260 -6.88 -0.58 6.46
CA ASP A 260 -8.06 -0.08 5.74
C ASP A 260 -7.87 -0.29 4.22
N THR A 261 -7.88 -1.53 3.76
CA THR A 261 -7.54 -1.88 2.37
C THR A 261 -8.63 -1.52 1.37
N GLU A 262 -9.88 -1.34 1.82
CA GLU A 262 -11.00 -0.93 0.95
C GLU A 262 -10.74 0.44 0.31
N GLN A 263 -10.01 1.33 0.99
CA GLN A 263 -9.64 2.65 0.46
C GLN A 263 -8.77 2.58 -0.81
N ILE A 264 -8.11 1.44 -1.05
CA ILE A 264 -7.31 1.18 -2.25
C ILE A 264 -7.94 0.09 -3.13
N GLY A 265 -9.23 -0.18 -2.96
CA GLY A 265 -9.98 -1.11 -3.80
C GLY A 265 -9.78 -2.59 -3.47
N ILE A 266 -9.17 -2.95 -2.34
CA ILE A 266 -8.95 -4.35 -1.96
C ILE A 266 -9.90 -4.74 -0.83
N SER A 267 -10.65 -5.81 -1.04
CA SER A 267 -11.55 -6.41 -0.07
C SER A 267 -11.19 -7.87 0.20
N TRP A 268 -11.59 -8.40 1.35
CA TRP A 268 -11.42 -9.82 1.70
C TRP A 268 -12.77 -10.53 1.67
N HIS A 269 -12.93 -11.50 0.79
CA HIS A 269 -14.18 -12.22 0.59
C HIS A 269 -13.92 -13.69 0.23
N LYS A 270 -14.63 -14.62 0.87
CA LYS A 270 -14.50 -16.09 0.64
C LYS A 270 -13.04 -16.58 0.67
N GLU A 271 -12.31 -16.18 1.72
CA GLU A 271 -10.91 -16.59 1.97
C GLU A 271 -9.90 -16.14 0.89
N ARG A 272 -10.23 -15.10 0.13
CA ARG A 272 -9.35 -14.50 -0.87
C ARG A 272 -9.47 -12.98 -0.90
N MET A 273 -8.45 -12.34 -1.47
CA MET A 273 -8.50 -10.93 -1.81
C MET A 273 -9.28 -10.73 -3.12
N GLU A 274 -10.04 -9.64 -3.20
CA GLU A 274 -10.70 -9.15 -4.41
C GLU A 274 -10.26 -7.69 -4.62
N PRO A 275 -9.59 -7.35 -5.75
CA PRO A 275 -9.22 -8.21 -6.90
C PRO A 275 -8.29 -9.37 -6.55
N MET A 276 -8.35 -10.47 -7.31
CA MET A 276 -7.49 -11.65 -7.09
C MET A 276 -6.00 -11.33 -7.26
N MET A 277 -5.66 -10.43 -8.18
CA MET A 277 -4.29 -9.93 -8.39
C MET A 277 -3.93 -8.87 -7.36
N SER A 278 -3.99 -9.23 -6.08
CA SER A 278 -3.65 -8.37 -4.96
C SER A 278 -2.52 -8.97 -4.12
N LEU A 279 -1.72 -8.11 -3.52
CA LEU A 279 -0.69 -8.48 -2.56
C LEU A 279 -0.89 -7.74 -1.26
N ALA A 280 -0.68 -8.47 -0.15
CA ALA A 280 -0.51 -7.90 1.18
C ALA A 280 0.70 -8.56 1.84
N GLY A 281 1.45 -7.80 2.62
CA GLY A 281 2.64 -8.32 3.28
C GLY A 281 3.29 -7.32 4.22
N ILE A 282 4.52 -7.64 4.60
CA ILE A 282 5.28 -6.92 5.62
C ILE A 282 6.69 -6.63 5.11
N TYR A 283 7.14 -5.39 5.32
CA TYR A 283 8.54 -4.99 5.19
C TYR A 283 9.11 -4.61 6.55
N LEU A 284 10.40 -4.86 6.75
CA LEU A 284 11.15 -4.45 7.94
C LEU A 284 12.24 -3.46 7.55
N ILE A 285 12.43 -2.44 8.39
CA ILE A 285 13.48 -1.44 8.26
C ILE A 285 14.54 -1.69 9.31
N SER A 286 15.80 -1.63 8.93
CA SER A 286 16.91 -1.93 9.81
C SER A 286 18.10 -1.00 9.57
N GLU A 287 18.94 -0.85 10.60
CA GLU A 287 20.19 -0.07 10.52
C GLU A 287 21.32 -0.86 9.82
N GLU A 288 21.19 -2.19 9.78
CA GLU A 288 22.11 -3.10 9.12
C GLU A 288 21.35 -4.09 8.22
N PRO A 289 22.01 -4.71 7.22
CA PRO A 289 21.39 -5.79 6.46
C PRO A 289 20.99 -6.96 7.38
N LEU A 290 19.70 -7.32 7.41
CA LEU A 290 19.19 -8.36 8.33
C LEU A 290 19.71 -9.77 7.96
N ILE A 291 19.85 -10.06 6.66
CA ILE A 291 20.40 -11.31 6.14
C ILE A 291 21.21 -10.98 4.87
N GLN A 292 22.36 -11.64 4.68
CA GLN A 292 23.22 -11.42 3.51
C GLN A 292 22.67 -12.05 2.22
N ASN A 293 22.02 -13.21 2.30
CA ASN A 293 21.42 -13.91 1.15
C ASN A 293 19.94 -14.24 1.43
N TRP A 294 19.03 -13.62 0.68
CA TRP A 294 17.57 -13.82 0.79
C TRP A 294 17.01 -14.84 -0.23
N ASN A 295 17.90 -15.58 -0.89
CA ASN A 295 17.69 -16.21 -2.20
C ASN A 295 16.57 -17.25 -2.27
N ASP A 296 16.26 -17.95 -1.17
CA ASP A 296 15.33 -19.08 -1.20
C ASP A 296 13.86 -18.68 -1.45
N CYS A 297 13.49 -17.42 -1.15
CA CYS A 297 12.09 -16.97 -1.18
C CYS A 297 11.86 -15.60 -1.83
N GLU A 298 12.91 -14.84 -2.15
CA GLU A 298 12.78 -13.45 -2.67
C GLU A 298 12.12 -13.38 -4.05
N ASN A 299 12.32 -14.41 -4.88
CA ASN A 299 11.74 -14.54 -6.23
C ASN A 299 10.73 -15.68 -6.34
N CYS A 300 10.32 -16.29 -5.23
CA CYS A 300 9.34 -17.38 -5.26
C CYS A 300 7.98 -16.82 -5.72
N ILE A 301 7.30 -17.54 -6.61
CA ILE A 301 5.99 -17.19 -7.18
C ILE A 301 4.87 -18.09 -6.59
N GLY A 302 5.25 -19.07 -5.75
CA GLY A 302 4.39 -19.87 -4.86
C GLY A 302 3.07 -20.40 -5.43
N GLN A 303 3.09 -21.60 -6.01
CA GLN A 303 1.91 -22.49 -5.97
C GLN A 303 2.01 -23.41 -4.74
N SER A 304 0.87 -23.78 -4.17
CA SER A 304 0.70 -24.52 -2.90
C SER A 304 1.39 -25.90 -2.82
N VAL A 305 1.99 -26.37 -3.92
CA VAL A 305 2.58 -27.71 -4.04
C VAL A 305 4.12 -27.69 -4.08
N GLY A 306 4.76 -26.50 -4.13
CA GLY A 306 6.15 -26.38 -4.61
C GLY A 306 7.19 -25.67 -3.73
N CYS A 307 6.89 -25.17 -2.53
CA CYS A 307 7.93 -24.58 -1.68
C CYS A 307 8.26 -25.47 -0.48
N GLU A 308 9.10 -26.48 -0.73
CA GLU A 308 9.68 -27.38 0.29
C GLU A 308 11.03 -26.87 0.81
N TYR A 309 11.25 -25.56 0.70
CA TYR A 309 12.32 -24.84 1.38
C TYR A 309 11.67 -23.91 2.43
N CYS A 310 12.08 -23.92 3.70
CA CYS A 310 13.39 -24.37 4.15
C CYS A 310 13.28 -25.14 5.47
N ILE A 311 13.03 -26.45 5.39
CA ILE A 311 13.39 -27.39 6.46
C ILE A 311 14.91 -27.31 6.62
N ASN A 312 15.40 -26.53 7.60
CA ASN A 312 16.62 -26.92 8.30
C ASN A 312 16.25 -28.12 9.17
N LYS A 313 16.15 -29.32 8.58
CA LYS A 313 16.47 -30.52 9.35
C LYS A 313 17.99 -30.61 9.26
N SER A 314 18.61 -30.26 10.37
CA SER A 314 19.93 -30.70 10.77
C SER A 314 20.21 -32.12 10.24
N GLY A 315 21.27 -32.29 9.46
CA GLY A 315 21.84 -33.61 9.15
C GLY A 315 22.24 -33.84 7.68
N HIS A 316 23.41 -33.33 7.27
CA HIS A 316 24.61 -34.14 7.02
C HIS A 316 25.84 -33.26 6.80
#